data_AF-A0A7W0IV30-F1
#
_entry.id   AF-A0A7W0IV30-F1
#
_cell.length_a   1.000
_cell.length_b   1.000
_cell.length_c   1.000
_cell.angle_alpha   90.00
_cell.angle_beta   90.00
_cell.angle_gamma   90.00
#
_symmetry.space_group_name_H-M   'P 1'
#
loop_
_entity.id
_entity.type
_entity.pdbx_description
1 polymer ?
#
loop_
_entity_poly.entity_id
_entity_poly.type
_entity_poly.pdbx_seq_one_letter_code
_entity_poly.pdbx_strand_id
1 'polypeptide(L)'
;MQPNLQPKKARLNIQISFELKSKLSKLSAFQGKKVSTLVRESIEEKLEQIDKKLFEEKMKQAYQGLVQENLKISEDFKYVDIENL
;
A
#
# COMPACT_ATOMS: atom_id res chain seq x y z
N MET A 1 10.82 -22.03 21.57
CA MET A 1 11.54 -20.75 21.33
C MET A 1 11.29 -20.37 19.87
N GLN A 2 10.51 -19.32 19.61
CA GLN A 2 10.33 -18.82 18.25
C GLN A 2 11.69 -18.26 17.76
N PRO A 3 12.18 -18.66 16.58
CA PRO A 3 13.44 -18.13 16.08
C PRO A 3 13.28 -16.62 15.86
N ASN A 4 14.22 -15.88 16.42
CA ASN A 4 14.34 -14.44 16.31
C ASN A 4 14.54 -14.10 14.82
N LEU A 5 13.45 -13.86 14.08
CA LEU A 5 13.45 -13.47 12.67
C LEU A 5 13.94 -12.01 12.59
N GLN A 6 15.23 -11.80 12.84
CA GLN A 6 15.81 -10.52 12.50
C GLN A 6 15.65 -10.32 11.00
N PRO A 7 15.06 -9.19 10.55
CA PRO A 7 14.83 -8.96 9.15
C PRO A 7 16.16 -9.04 8.40
N LYS A 8 16.24 -9.94 7.41
CA LYS A 8 17.41 -10.07 6.55
C LYS A 8 17.64 -8.74 5.85
N LYS A 9 18.76 -8.09 6.15
CA LYS A 9 19.14 -6.82 5.50
C LYS A 9 19.68 -7.12 4.11
N ALA A 10 19.05 -6.54 3.09
CA ALA A 10 19.53 -6.56 1.72
C ALA A 10 20.20 -5.22 1.38
N ARG A 11 21.21 -5.25 0.50
CA ARG A 11 21.84 -4.04 -0.07
C ARG A 11 21.30 -3.82 -1.47
N LEU A 12 20.91 -2.58 -1.75
CA LEU A 12 20.47 -2.14 -3.07
C LEU A 12 21.42 -1.04 -3.56
N ASN A 13 22.08 -1.27 -4.70
CA ASN A 13 22.93 -0.29 -5.35
C ASN A 13 22.15 0.34 -6.50
N ILE A 14 21.95 1.66 -6.44
CA ILE A 14 21.24 2.42 -7.47
C ILE A 14 22.08 3.58 -7.97
N GLN A 15 21.91 3.91 -9.24
CA GLN A 15 22.42 5.13 -9.82
C GLN A 15 21.28 6.16 -9.88
N ILE A 16 21.56 7.37 -9.40
CA ILE A 16 20.62 8.47 -9.39
C ILE A 16 21.27 9.70 -10.00
N SER A 17 20.44 10.63 -10.49
CA SER A 17 20.96 11.89 -11.03
C SER A 17 21.66 12.71 -9.95
N PHE A 18 22.57 13.59 -10.38
CA PHE A 18 23.30 14.46 -9.48
C PHE A 18 22.36 15.43 -8.75
N GLU A 19 21.36 15.97 -9.44
CA GLU A 19 20.37 16.88 -8.87
C GLU A 19 19.60 16.19 -7.75
N LEU A 20 19.18 14.93 -7.97
CA LEU A 20 18.45 14.16 -6.98
C LEU A 20 19.32 13.86 -5.75
N LYS A 21 20.59 13.48 -5.97
CA LYS A 21 21.55 13.28 -4.88
C LYS A 21 21.75 14.57 -4.06
N SER A 22 21.92 15.71 -4.73
CA SER A 22 22.06 17.01 -4.08
C SER A 22 20.83 17.37 -3.24
N LYS A 23 19.64 17.16 -3.81
CA LYS A 23 18.36 17.40 -3.10
C LYS A 23 18.21 16.49 -1.89
N LEU A 24 18.54 15.19 -2.01
CA LEU A 24 18.54 14.24 -0.90
C LEU A 24 19.48 14.68 0.22
N SER A 25 20.71 15.11 -0.10
CA SER A 25 21.65 15.60 0.91
C SER A 25 21.12 16.82 1.66
N LYS A 26 20.51 17.79 0.96
CA LYS A 26 19.92 18.99 1.59
C LYS A 26 18.76 18.64 2.52
N LEU A 27 17.82 17.80 2.05
CA LEU A 27 16.66 17.38 2.83
C LEU A 27 17.04 16.52 4.03
N SER A 28 18.02 15.63 3.84
CA SER A 28 18.60 14.80 4.89
C SER A 28 19.20 15.66 6.00
N ALA A 29 19.98 16.70 5.64
CA ALA A 29 20.55 17.64 6.61
C ALA A 29 19.46 18.43 7.34
N PHE A 30 18.44 18.91 6.63
CA PHE A 30 17.32 19.64 7.22
C PHE A 30 16.53 18.81 8.24
N GLN A 31 16.32 17.53 7.98
CA GLN A 31 15.58 16.63 8.88
C GLN A 31 16.48 16.00 9.96
N GLY A 32 17.79 16.25 9.96
CA GLY A 32 18.73 15.59 10.88
C GLY A 32 18.85 14.08 10.69
N LYS A 33 18.45 13.54 9.52
CA LYS A 33 18.47 12.11 9.20
C LYS A 33 19.66 11.78 8.29
N LYS A 34 20.02 10.50 8.20
CA LYS A 34 20.96 10.01 7.18
C LYS A 34 20.24 9.86 5.84
N VAL A 35 20.94 10.12 4.74
CA VAL A 35 20.38 9.97 3.38
C VAL A 35 19.83 8.56 3.16
N SER A 36 20.52 7.53 3.64
CA SER A 36 20.07 6.14 3.54
C SER A 36 18.80 5.85 4.33
N THR A 37 18.57 6.53 5.44
CA THR A 37 17.33 6.43 6.21
C THR A 37 16.19 7.09 5.45
N LEU A 38 16.40 8.31 4.95
CA LEU A 38 15.40 9.03 4.16
C LEU A 38 14.99 8.26 2.91
N VAL A 39 15.97 7.72 2.17
CA VAL A 39 15.71 6.90 0.97
C VAL A 39 14.93 5.65 1.34
N ARG A 40 15.26 4.98 2.45
CA ARG A 40 14.52 3.78 2.89
C ARG A 40 13.07 4.12 3.22
N GLU A 41 12.86 5.13 4.06
CA GLU A 41 11.51 5.56 4.48
C GLU A 41 10.65 5.93 3.25
N SER A 42 11.22 6.68 2.29
CA SER A 42 10.50 7.04 1.07
C SER A 42 10.18 5.84 0.17
N ILE A 43 11.06 4.82 0.12
CA ILE A 43 10.78 3.58 -0.62
C ILE A 43 9.67 2.80 0.07
N GLU A 44 9.73 2.64 1.40
CA GLU A 44 8.72 1.94 2.19
C GLU A 44 7.34 2.58 2.02
N GLU A 45 7.25 3.90 2.20
CA GLU A 45 6.01 4.65 2.01
C GLU A 45 5.46 4.48 0.59
N LYS A 46 6.34 4.53 -0.43
CA LYS A 46 5.90 4.39 -1.81
C LYS A 46 5.39 2.99 -2.12
N LEU A 47 6.02 1.96 -1.56
CA LEU A 47 5.58 0.57 -1.71
C LEU A 47 4.23 0.34 -1.05
N GLU A 48 4.01 0.85 0.16
CA GLU A 48 2.73 0.75 0.86
C GLU A 48 1.59 1.40 0.04
N GLN A 49 1.85 2.57 -0.56
CA GLN A 49 0.89 3.23 -1.45
C GLN A 49 0.58 2.39 -2.71
N ILE A 50 1.58 1.69 -3.26
CA ILE A 50 1.39 0.81 -4.43
C ILE A 50 0.57 -0.43 -4.03
N ASP A 51 0.90 -1.05 -2.91
CA ASP A 51 0.19 -2.23 -2.40
C ASP A 51 -1.27 -1.91 -2.09
N LYS A 52 -1.54 -0.75 -1.46
CA LYS A 52 -2.91 -0.28 -1.22
C LYS A 52 -3.70 -0.14 -2.52
N LYS A 53 -3.12 0.49 -3.54
CA LYS A 53 -3.79 0.64 -4.86
C LYS A 53 -4.06 -0.70 -5.52
N LEU A 54 -3.11 -1.64 -5.43
CA LEU A 54 -3.28 -2.98 -5.97
C LEU A 54 -4.40 -3.74 -5.25
N PHE A 55 -4.48 -3.60 -3.93
CA PHE A 55 -5.54 -4.18 -3.12
C PHE A 55 -6.91 -3.60 -3.49
N GLU A 56 -7.02 -2.27 -3.57
CA GLU A 56 -8.27 -1.59 -3.96
C GLU A 56 -8.76 -2.03 -5.34
N GLU A 57 -7.86 -2.16 -6.32
CA GLU A 57 -8.23 -2.62 -7.66
C GLU A 57 -8.69 -4.09 -7.67
N LYS A 58 -8.02 -4.97 -6.91
CA LYS A 58 -8.44 -6.37 -6.75
C LYS A 58 -9.83 -6.46 -6.09
N MET A 59 -10.07 -5.66 -5.05
CA MET A 59 -11.37 -5.60 -4.38
C MET A 59 -12.47 -5.13 -5.34
N LYS A 60 -12.19 -4.07 -6.11
CA LYS A 60 -13.12 -3.58 -7.14
C LYS A 60 -13.48 -4.66 -8.14
N GLN A 61 -12.48 -5.39 -8.66
CA GLN A 61 -12.71 -6.50 -9.59
C GLN A 61 -13.53 -7.63 -8.94
N ALA A 62 -13.23 -7.99 -7.69
CA ALA A 62 -13.99 -9.00 -6.96
C ALA A 62 -15.46 -8.59 -6.78
N TYR A 63 -15.71 -7.36 -6.34
CA TYR A 63 -17.09 -6.84 -6.20
C TYR A 63 -17.82 -6.82 -7.54
N GLN A 64 -17.16 -6.40 -8.62
CA GLN A 64 -17.73 -6.42 -9.97
C GLN A 64 -18.11 -7.84 -10.42
N GLY A 65 -17.27 -8.84 -10.11
CA GLY A 65 -17.56 -10.24 -10.39
C GLY A 65 -18.77 -10.79 -9.61
N LEU A 66 -19.05 -10.24 -8.43
CA LEU A 66 -20.17 -10.66 -7.58
C LEU A 66 -21.46 -9.86 -7.81
N VAL A 67 -21.48 -8.91 -8.75
CA VAL A 67 -22.63 -7.99 -8.95
C VAL A 67 -23.93 -8.74 -9.19
N GLN A 68 -23.95 -9.74 -10.07
CA GLN A 68 -25.18 -10.45 -10.42
C GLN A 68 -25.73 -11.27 -9.24
N GLU A 69 -24.86 -11.94 -8.50
CA GLU A 69 -25.24 -12.73 -7.33
C GLU A 69 -25.72 -11.83 -6.19
N ASN A 70 -24.98 -10.74 -5.92
CA ASN A 70 -25.36 -9.77 -4.89
C ASN A 70 -26.69 -9.08 -5.22
N LEU A 71 -26.93 -8.71 -6.49
CA LEU A 71 -28.21 -8.13 -6.92
C LEU A 71 -29.37 -9.09 -6.71
N LYS A 72 -29.19 -10.37 -7.10
CA LYS A 72 -30.21 -11.40 -6.91
C LYS A 72 -30.54 -11.60 -5.43
N ILE A 73 -29.52 -11.69 -4.57
CA ILE A 73 -29.70 -11.78 -3.12
C ILE A 73 -30.45 -10.54 -2.61
N SER A 74 -30.03 -9.33 -2.99
CA SER A 74 -30.73 -8.10 -2.56
C SER A 74 -32.19 -8.05 -2.99
N GLU A 75 -32.54 -8.59 -4.17
CA GLU A 75 -33.93 -8.70 -4.61
C GLU A 75 -34.72 -9.72 -3.78
N ASP A 76 -34.13 -10.88 -3.48
CA ASP A 76 -34.77 -11.95 -2.70
C ASP A 76 -35.12 -11.49 -1.26
N PHE A 77 -34.32 -10.60 -0.67
CA PHE A 77 -34.55 -10.08 0.70
C PHE A 77 -35.38 -8.79 0.75
N LYS A 78 -35.67 -8.17 -0.40
CA LYS A 78 -36.34 -6.87 -0.49
C LYS A 78 -37.70 -6.82 0.23
N TYR A 79 -38.45 -7.91 0.22
CA TYR A 79 -39.79 -7.98 0.81
C TYR A 79 -39.74 -8.14 2.34
N VAL A 80 -38.74 -8.85 2.86
CA VAL A 80 -38.53 -9.04 4.30
C VAL A 80 -38.08 -7.73 4.96
N ASP A 81 -37.28 -6.92 4.26
CA ASP A 81 -36.85 -5.60 4.77
C ASP A 81 -37.99 -4.57 4.84
N ILE A 82 -39.01 -4.69 3.99
CA ILE A 82 -40.18 -3.79 3.98
C ILE A 82 -41.16 -4.10 5.13
N GLU A 83 -41.22 -5.35 5.59
CA GLU A 83 -42.09 -5.76 6.70
C GLU A 83 -41.58 -5.32 8.09
N ASN A 84 -40.34 -4.83 8.19
CA ASN A 84 -39.72 -4.33 9.43
C ASN A 84 -39.76 -2.80 9.59
N LEU A 85 -40.55 -2.08 8.78
CA LEU A 85 -40.82 -0.63 8.88
C LEU A 85 -42.11 -0.34 9.67
#